data_AF-G4TXX5-F1
#
_entry.id   AF-G4TXX5-F1
#
_cell.length_a   1.000
_cell.length_b   1.000
_cell.length_c   1.000
_cell.angle_alpha   90.00
_cell.angle_beta   90.00
_cell.angle_gamma   90.00
#
_symmetry.space_group_name_H-M   'P 1'
#
loop_
_entity.id
_entity.type
_entity.pdbx_description
1 polymer ?
#
loop_
_entity_poly.entity_id
_entity_poly.type
_entity_poly.pdbx_seq_one_letter_code
_entity_poly.pdbx_strand_id
1 'polypeptide(L)'
;MVRLTLEAFAASLCLAIVGFAQQVPVVQTTAGKIIGKALSDTTYAYLNVPYAQPPVGPLRFLAPRPILTPETERNGSTFGNSCIQSSLNANLYRRE
;
A
#
# COMPACT_ATOMS: atom_id res chain seq x y z
N MET A 1 -27.12 -40.90 -1.83
CA MET A 1 -25.94 -40.73 -2.71
C MET A 1 -25.71 -39.27 -3.13
N VAL A 2 -26.75 -38.49 -3.49
CA VAL A 2 -26.61 -37.08 -3.93
C VAL A 2 -26.08 -36.10 -2.86
N ARG A 3 -26.36 -36.33 -1.57
CA ARG A 3 -25.84 -35.47 -0.48
C ARG A 3 -24.32 -35.57 -0.32
N LEU A 4 -23.74 -36.77 -0.37
CA LEU A 4 -22.28 -36.95 -0.24
C LEU A 4 -21.51 -36.30 -1.40
N THR A 5 -22.08 -36.32 -2.61
CA THR A 5 -21.44 -35.71 -3.79
C THR A 5 -21.50 -34.18 -3.77
N LEU A 6 -22.53 -33.59 -3.17
CA LEU A 6 -22.67 -32.12 -3.05
C LEU A 6 -21.66 -31.53 -2.05
N GLU A 7 -21.49 -32.20 -0.90
CA GLU A 7 -20.49 -31.81 0.11
C GLU A 7 -19.05 -31.95 -0.43
N ALA A 8 -18.77 -33.01 -1.19
CA ALA A 8 -17.46 -33.22 -1.80
C ALA A 8 -17.13 -32.15 -2.86
N PHE A 9 -18.12 -31.70 -3.64
CA PHE A 9 -17.93 -30.64 -4.63
C PHE A 9 -17.74 -29.27 -3.97
N ALA A 10 -18.48 -28.99 -2.88
CA ALA A 10 -18.31 -27.78 -2.09
C ALA A 10 -16.93 -27.71 -1.40
N ALA A 11 -16.45 -28.84 -0.86
CA ALA A 11 -15.12 -28.91 -0.26
C ALA A 11 -14.00 -28.70 -1.30
N SER A 12 -14.13 -29.29 -2.49
CA SER A 12 -13.18 -29.10 -3.59
C SER A 12 -13.14 -27.65 -4.09
N LEU A 13 -14.32 -27.01 -4.19
CA LEU A 13 -14.43 -25.60 -4.54
C LEU A 13 -13.79 -24.68 -3.49
N CYS A 14 -13.96 -24.99 -2.20
CA CYS A 14 -13.29 -24.26 -1.11
C CYS A 14 -11.76 -24.36 -1.17
N LEU A 15 -11.19 -25.54 -1.47
CA LEU A 15 -9.74 -25.71 -1.59
C LEU A 15 -9.15 -24.91 -2.77
N ALA A 16 -9.87 -24.81 -3.89
CA ALA A 16 -9.42 -24.03 -5.05
C ALA A 16 -9.33 -22.52 -4.77
N ILE A 17 -10.18 -21.98 -3.88
CA ILE A 17 -10.23 -20.54 -3.56
C ILE A 17 -9.04 -20.11 -2.69
N VAL A 18 -8.55 -20.98 -1.80
CA VAL A 18 -7.45 -20.66 -0.88
C VAL A 18 -6.11 -20.47 -1.60
N GLY A 19 -5.92 -21.09 -2.77
CA GLY A 19 -4.66 -21.04 -3.53
C GLY A 19 -4.30 -19.69 -4.17
N PHE A 20 -5.22 -18.72 -4.20
CA PHE A 20 -5.03 -17.42 -4.87
C PHE A 20 -4.87 -16.22 -3.92
N ALA A 21 -4.70 -16.45 -2.61
CA ALA A 21 -4.47 -15.36 -1.67
C ALA A 21 -3.06 -14.78 -1.84
N GLN A 22 -2.91 -13.69 -2.60
CA GLN A 22 -1.65 -12.94 -2.66
C GLN A 22 -1.35 -12.33 -1.28
N GLN A 23 -0.16 -12.60 -0.75
CA GLN A 23 0.27 -12.03 0.51
C GLN A 23 0.41 -10.51 0.37
N VAL A 24 -0.41 -9.77 1.11
CA VAL A 24 -0.29 -8.31 1.20
C VAL A 24 0.90 -7.97 2.10
N PRO A 25 1.98 -7.37 1.59
CA PRO A 25 3.18 -7.14 2.39
C PRO A 25 2.95 -5.96 3.33
N VAL A 26 3.30 -6.13 4.61
CA VAL A 26 3.12 -5.10 5.63
C VAL A 26 4.41 -4.94 6.43
N VAL A 27 4.85 -3.70 6.65
CA VAL A 27 6.11 -3.39 7.36
C VAL A 27 5.87 -2.36 8.46
N GLN A 28 6.56 -2.53 9.60
CA GLN A 28 6.55 -1.56 10.69
C GLN A 28 7.65 -0.51 10.47
N THR A 29 7.31 0.77 10.62
CA THR A 29 8.26 1.89 10.53
C THR A 29 8.11 2.84 11.72
N THR A 30 8.96 3.86 11.82
CA THR A 30 8.80 4.98 12.77
C THR A 30 7.57 5.84 12.48
N ALA A 31 7.05 5.79 11.25
CA ALA A 31 5.87 6.52 10.81
C ALA A 31 4.56 5.72 10.96
N GLY A 32 4.63 4.50 11.47
CA GLY A 32 3.50 3.59 11.57
C GLY A 32 3.66 2.32 10.74
N LYS A 33 2.59 1.52 10.70
CA LYS A 33 2.53 0.32 9.88
C LYS A 33 2.19 0.69 8.43
N ILE A 34 2.96 0.22 7.45
CA ILE A 34 2.75 0.51 6.03
C ILE A 34 2.32 -0.75 5.29
N ILE A 35 1.18 -0.68 4.61
CA ILE A 35 0.69 -1.71 3.71
C ILE A 35 1.25 -1.44 2.31
N GLY A 36 2.04 -2.37 1.76
CA GLY A 36 2.61 -2.27 0.42
C GLY A 36 1.86 -3.10 -0.63
N LYS A 37 2.51 -3.33 -1.75
CA LYS A 37 2.09 -4.31 -2.78
C LYS A 37 3.27 -5.16 -3.25
N ALA A 38 3.00 -6.40 -3.66
CA ALA A 38 3.97 -7.19 -4.39
C ALA A 38 4.09 -6.69 -5.84
N LEU A 39 5.32 -6.50 -6.30
CA LEU A 39 5.63 -6.27 -7.72
C LEU A 39 6.06 -7.58 -8.40
N SER A 40 6.67 -8.48 -7.63
CA SER A 40 7.05 -9.84 -8.02
C SER A 40 7.10 -10.72 -6.76
N ASP A 41 7.41 -12.00 -6.92
CA ASP A 41 7.53 -12.95 -5.80
C ASP A 41 8.62 -12.55 -4.78
N THR A 42 9.61 -11.75 -5.21
CA THR A 42 10.76 -11.35 -4.39
C THR A 42 10.85 -9.84 -4.18
N THR A 43 9.88 -9.06 -4.66
CA THR A 43 9.95 -7.60 -4.60
C THR A 43 8.63 -7.00 -4.15
N TYR A 44 8.71 -6.20 -3.10
CA TYR A 44 7.60 -5.45 -2.54
C TYR A 44 7.82 -3.94 -2.69
N ALA A 45 6.75 -3.21 -2.92
CA ALA A 45 6.75 -1.76 -3.07
C ALA A 45 5.92 -1.08 -1.97
N TYR A 46 6.47 0.01 -1.42
CA TYR A 46 5.85 0.86 -0.40
C TYR A 46 5.99 2.32 -0.84
N LEU A 47 4.92 2.91 -1.37
CA LEU A 47 4.95 4.06 -2.28
C LEU A 47 4.46 5.39 -1.66
N ASN A 48 3.89 5.37 -0.47
CA ASN A 48 3.33 6.55 0.22
C ASN A 48 3.75 6.57 1.70
N VAL A 49 5.04 6.32 1.96
CA VAL A 49 5.63 6.33 3.31
C VAL A 49 5.94 7.78 3.72
N PRO A 50 5.29 8.33 4.75
CA PRO A 50 5.57 9.68 5.21
C PRO A 50 6.90 9.70 5.98
N TYR A 51 7.74 10.70 5.69
CA TYR A 51 9.04 10.90 6.35
C TYR A 51 9.09 12.18 7.20
N ALA A 52 8.09 13.05 7.07
CA ALA A 52 7.99 14.33 7.76
C ALA A 52 6.52 14.78 7.85
N GLN A 53 6.27 15.82 8.64
CA GLN A 53 4.98 16.50 8.65
C GLN A 53 4.69 17.19 7.30
N PRO A 54 3.42 17.28 6.87
CA PRO A 54 3.05 18.01 5.66
C PRO A 54 3.50 19.49 5.73
N PRO A 55 4.25 20.01 4.73
CA PRO A 55 4.80 21.36 4.75
C PRO A 55 3.75 22.43 4.36
N VAL A 56 2.62 22.43 5.05
CA VAL A 56 1.48 23.31 4.80
C VAL A 56 1.25 24.28 5.96
N GLY A 57 0.47 25.34 5.72
CA GLY A 57 0.18 26.35 6.73
C GLY A 57 1.47 26.99 7.29
N PRO A 58 1.63 27.09 8.63
CA PRO A 58 2.84 27.65 9.25
C PRO A 58 4.14 26.89 8.96
N LEU A 59 4.07 25.65 8.48
CA LEU A 59 5.24 24.84 8.11
C LEU A 59 5.75 25.14 6.70
N ARG A 60 5.02 25.93 5.91
CA ARG A 60 5.46 26.29 4.55
C ARG A 60 6.76 27.11 4.64
N PHE A 61 7.72 26.76 3.79
CA PHE A 61 9.06 27.36 3.74
C PHE A 61 9.96 27.09 4.96
N LEU A 62 9.54 26.19 5.87
CA LEU A 62 10.40 25.70 6.95
C LEU A 62 11.04 24.36 6.58
N ALA A 63 12.12 24.01 7.29
CA ALA A 63 12.71 22.69 7.20
C ALA A 63 11.70 21.60 7.60
N PRO A 64 11.76 20.40 6.98
CA PRO A 64 10.92 19.27 7.34
C PRO A 64 10.97 18.98 8.84
N ARG A 65 9.80 18.74 9.45
CA ARG A 65 9.67 18.40 10.87
C ARG A 65 9.33 16.92 11.04
N PRO A 66 9.82 16.26 12.11
CA PRO A 66 9.53 14.86 12.37
C PRO A 66 8.03 14.63 12.61
N ILE A 67 7.56 13.43 12.27
CA ILE A 67 6.19 13.00 12.53
C ILE A 67 5.98 12.88 14.05
N LEU A 68 5.01 13.61 14.60
CA LEU A 68 4.72 13.59 16.05
C LEU A 68 3.64 12.57 16.41
N THR A 69 2.73 12.30 15.46
CA THR A 69 1.62 11.36 15.62
C THR A 69 1.64 10.38 14.45
N PRO A 70 2.47 9.33 14.52
CA PRO A 70 2.45 8.25 13.54
C PRO A 70 1.06 7.65 13.40
N GLU A 71 0.65 7.35 12.17
CA GLU A 71 -0.61 6.63 11.94
C GLU A 71 -0.46 5.18 12.42
N THR A 72 -1.53 4.57 12.91
CA THR A 72 -1.50 3.14 13.29
C THR A 72 -1.21 2.28 12.07
N GLU A 73 -1.83 2.61 10.93
CA GLU A 73 -1.69 1.90 9.67
C GLU A 73 -1.96 2.83 8.49
N ARG A 74 -1.16 2.70 7.43
CA ARG A 74 -1.25 3.52 6.22
C ARG A 74 -1.17 2.68 4.95
N ASN A 75 -2.00 3.04 3.97
CA ASN A 75 -1.92 2.48 2.63
C ASN A 75 -0.74 3.09 1.85
N GLY A 76 0.28 2.26 1.59
CA GLY A 76 1.44 2.54 0.75
C GLY A 76 1.49 1.70 -0.53
N SER A 77 0.37 1.12 -0.97
CA SER A 77 0.31 0.36 -2.24
C SER A 77 0.22 1.25 -3.47
N THR A 78 -0.19 2.51 -3.29
CA THR A 78 -0.27 3.54 -4.33
C THR A 78 0.58 4.73 -3.94
N PHE A 79 0.98 5.52 -4.95
CA PHE A 79 1.74 6.72 -4.69
C PHE A 79 0.87 7.86 -4.11
N GLY A 80 1.47 8.69 -3.27
CA GLY A 80 0.88 9.94 -2.81
C GLY A 80 0.97 11.09 -3.83
N ASN A 81 0.47 12.26 -3.43
CA ASN A 81 0.54 13.47 -4.24
C ASN A 81 2.00 13.93 -4.44
N SER A 82 2.35 14.30 -5.66
CA SER A 82 3.61 14.99 -5.96
C SER A 82 3.56 16.45 -5.46
N CYS A 83 4.74 17.06 -5.30
CA CYS A 83 4.84 18.50 -5.05
C CYS A 83 4.25 19.30 -6.23
N ILE A 84 3.70 20.47 -5.92
CA ILE A 84 3.20 21.41 -6.95
C ILE A 84 4.38 21.92 -7.81
N GLN A 85 4.25 21.85 -9.12
CA GLN A 85 5.23 22.35 -10.08
C GLN A 85 4.51 23.09 -11.21
N SER A 86 5.08 24.21 -11.67
CA SER A 86 4.63 24.86 -12.91
C SER A 86 4.95 23.92 -14.08
N SER A 87 3.94 23.53 -14.83
CA SER A 87 4.01 22.48 -15.84
C SER A 87 5.13 22.67 -16.86
N LEU A 88 6.12 21.79 -16.84
CA LEU A 88 6.89 21.41 -18.02
C LEU A 88 6.77 19.89 -18.12
N ASN A 89 5.76 19.41 -18.86
CA ASN A 89 5.37 18.00 -19.04
C ASN A 89 4.85 17.25 -17.79
N ALA A 90 3.53 17.14 -17.69
CA ALA A 90 2.75 16.50 -16.61
C ALA A 90 2.87 14.95 -16.52
N ASN A 91 3.95 14.35 -17.02
CA ASN A 91 4.16 12.89 -17.08
C ASN A 91 5.32 12.39 -16.21
N LEU A 92 5.85 13.20 -15.27
CA LEU A 92 7.01 12.79 -14.47
C LEU A 92 6.77 11.62 -13.51
N TYR A 93 5.52 11.21 -13.31
CA TYR A 93 5.17 10.19 -12.32
C TYR A 93 4.14 9.15 -12.77
N ARG A 94 3.65 9.25 -14.01
CA ARG A 94 2.86 8.18 -14.61
C ARG A 94 3.81 7.22 -15.31
N ARG A 95 4.39 6.29 -14.54
CA ARG A 95 4.88 5.03 -15.11
C ARG A 95 4.07 3.92 -14.48
N GLU A 96 3.11 3.46 -15.27
CA GLU A 96 2.43 2.16 -15.28
C GLU A 96 2.19 1.49 -13.91
#